data_AF-A0A225D7J7-F1
#
_entry.id   AF-A0A225D7J7-F1
#
_cell.length_a   1.000
_cell.length_b   1.000
_cell.length_c   1.000
_cell.angle_alpha   90.00
_cell.angle_beta   90.00
_cell.angle_gamma   90.00
#
_symmetry.space_group_name_H-M   'P 1'
#
loop_
_entity.id
_entity.type
_entity.pdbx_description
1 polymer ?
#
loop_
_entity_poly.entity_id
_entity_poly.type
_entity_poly.pdbx_seq_one_letter_code
_entity_poly.pdbx_strand_id
1 'polypeptide(L)'
;MSCPPLAYLGYGYFDSWHGAATLFLLPCFLTGMGIWWFRHRDLKAVAREPNPPLVLPWLRHLGMGRMILLFVACGMMAGGLTITAVGMTCVFVPEDVAYLGVGRAELTAINPRLVPLIAHDRAGFGGAVCCCGILLAGVAWRAEMSRALWQALAAVGAAGFGTAVFVHPAIGYTDWWHLTPAVGGAVLYAAGLFFAGKQATS
;
A
#
# COMPACT_ATOMS: atom_id res chain seq x y z
N MET A 1 -15.19 -5.29 25.11
CA MET A 1 -15.38 -3.89 25.53
C MET A 1 -14.34 -3.04 24.81
N SER A 2 -14.83 -2.05 24.05
CA SER A 2 -14.15 -0.88 23.47
C SER A 2 -12.87 -1.12 22.67
N CYS A 3 -12.99 -1.42 21.37
CA CYS A 3 -11.91 -1.08 20.42
C CYS A 3 -11.88 0.45 20.30
N PRO A 4 -10.78 1.13 20.63
CA PRO A 4 -10.74 2.57 20.56
C PRO A 4 -10.79 3.04 19.09
N PRO A 5 -11.48 4.15 18.79
CA PRO A 5 -11.80 4.55 17.41
C PRO A 5 -10.60 5.09 16.59
N LEU A 6 -9.41 5.16 17.19
CA LEU A 6 -8.23 5.87 16.65
C LEU A 6 -6.99 4.98 16.62
N ALA A 7 -7.04 3.82 15.96
CA ALA A 7 -5.87 2.96 15.78
C ALA A 7 -5.02 2.76 17.06
N TYR A 8 -3.69 2.81 16.91
CA TYR A 8 -2.73 2.72 18.01
C TYR A 8 -2.74 3.94 18.95
N LEU A 9 -3.14 5.13 18.46
CA LEU A 9 -3.31 6.33 19.31
C LEU A 9 -4.43 6.13 20.32
N GLY A 10 -5.47 5.38 19.94
CA GLY A 10 -6.55 4.95 20.81
C GLY A 10 -6.09 4.00 21.92
N TYR A 11 -4.97 3.33 21.73
CA TYR A 11 -4.28 2.54 22.76
C TYR A 11 -3.32 3.38 23.62
N GLY A 12 -3.25 4.69 23.40
CA GLY A 12 -2.30 5.59 24.09
C GLY A 12 -0.85 5.34 23.68
N TYR A 13 -0.63 4.66 22.54
CA TYR A 13 0.70 4.41 22.02
C TYR A 13 1.08 5.51 21.04
N PHE A 14 2.23 6.14 21.23
CA PHE A 14 2.81 7.07 20.27
C PHE A 14 4.23 6.64 19.99
N ASP A 15 4.50 6.29 18.74
CA ASP A 15 5.84 5.98 18.30
C ASP A 15 6.60 7.28 18.00
N SER A 16 7.42 7.71 18.95
CA SER A 16 8.24 8.91 18.83
C SER A 16 9.25 8.84 17.69
N TRP A 17 9.73 7.65 17.32
CA TRP A 17 10.68 7.48 16.22
C TRP A 17 9.98 7.66 14.87
N HIS A 18 8.80 7.07 14.69
CA HIS A 18 7.97 7.32 13.51
C HIS A 18 7.54 8.79 13.42
N GLY A 19 7.18 9.41 14.55
CA GLY A 19 6.87 10.83 14.61
C GLY A 19 8.07 11.70 14.19
N ALA A 20 9.27 11.41 14.70
CA ALA A 20 10.49 12.14 14.35
C ALA A 20 10.86 11.97 12.86
N ALA A 21 10.80 10.74 12.34
CA ALA A 21 11.05 10.47 10.92
C ALA A 21 10.04 11.20 10.03
N THR A 22 8.76 11.20 10.40
CA THR A 22 7.71 11.94 9.71
C THR A 22 8.01 13.43 9.72
N LEU A 23 8.35 14.01 10.87
CA LEU A 23 8.67 15.43 11.00
C LEU A 23 9.92 15.82 10.20
N PHE A 24 10.89 14.91 10.09
CA PHE A 24 12.08 15.11 9.27
C PHE A 24 11.78 15.09 7.76
N LEU A 25 10.90 14.20 7.32
CA LEU A 25 10.50 14.08 5.90
C LEU A 25 9.44 15.11 5.47
N LEU A 26 8.68 15.63 6.42
CA LEU A 26 7.58 16.57 6.16
C LEU A 26 8.03 17.82 5.40
N PRO A 27 9.14 18.52 5.76
CA PRO A 27 9.67 19.62 4.97
C PRO A 27 9.94 19.24 3.51
N CYS A 28 10.60 18.10 3.26
CA CYS A 28 10.87 17.64 1.90
C CYS A 28 9.58 17.40 1.11
N PHE A 29 8.58 16.76 1.72
CA PHE A 29 7.26 16.54 1.11
C PHE A 29 6.55 17.87 0.80
N LEU A 30 6.47 18.78 1.77
CA LEU A 30 5.83 20.09 1.60
C LEU A 30 6.54 20.96 0.57
N THR A 31 7.88 20.95 0.54
CA THR A 31 8.67 21.65 -0.48
C THR A 31 8.40 21.08 -1.87
N GLY A 32 8.41 19.75 -2.02
CA GLY A 32 8.07 19.09 -3.29
C GLY A 32 6.65 19.43 -3.76
N MET A 33 5.67 19.35 -2.86
CA MET A 33 4.28 19.72 -3.13
C MET A 33 4.14 21.20 -3.48
N GLY A 34 4.86 22.08 -2.78
CA GLY A 34 4.88 23.53 -3.05
C GLY A 34 5.47 23.86 -4.42
N ILE A 35 6.66 23.31 -4.73
CA ILE A 35 7.29 23.47 -6.05
C ILE A 35 6.36 22.97 -7.15
N TRP A 36 5.77 21.77 -6.96
CA TRP A 36 4.81 21.22 -7.91
C TRP A 36 3.61 22.15 -8.11
N TRP A 37 3.01 22.64 -7.02
CA TRP A 37 1.87 23.55 -7.03
C TRP A 37 2.18 24.85 -7.76
N PHE A 38 3.33 25.47 -7.52
CA PHE A 38 3.72 26.71 -8.20
C PHE A 38 4.01 26.51 -9.69
N ARG A 39 4.61 25.38 -10.07
CA ARG A 39 4.91 25.07 -11.48
C ARG A 39 3.68 24.66 -12.29
N HIS A 40 2.64 24.14 -11.64
CA HIS A 40 1.42 23.64 -12.29
C HIS A 40 0.18 24.45 -11.87
N ARG A 41 0.37 25.68 -11.39
CA ARG A 41 -0.70 26.57 -10.92
C ARG A 41 -1.71 26.96 -12.00
N ASP A 42 -1.36 26.79 -13.28
CA ASP A 42 -2.30 26.88 -14.39
C ASP A 42 -3.13 25.58 -14.50
N LEU A 43 -3.94 25.33 -13.47
CA LEU A 43 -4.90 24.21 -13.43
C LEU A 43 -5.89 24.24 -14.61
N LYS A 44 -5.99 25.37 -15.33
CA LYS A 44 -6.76 25.48 -16.57
C LYS A 44 -6.13 24.67 -17.71
N ALA A 45 -4.82 24.43 -17.71
CA ALA A 45 -4.16 23.56 -18.68
C ALA A 45 -4.47 22.07 -18.40
N VAL A 46 -4.48 21.66 -17.13
CA VAL A 46 -4.87 20.29 -16.72
C VAL A 46 -6.37 20.05 -16.92
N ALA A 47 -7.21 21.07 -16.75
CA ALA A 47 -8.65 21.01 -17.03
C ALA A 47 -9.00 21.11 -18.54
N ARG A 48 -8.05 21.51 -19.40
CA ARG A 48 -8.20 21.56 -20.86
C ARG A 48 -7.85 20.24 -21.54
N GLU A 49 -7.21 19.31 -20.83
CA GLU A 49 -7.22 17.92 -21.26
C GLU A 49 -8.68 17.47 -21.29
N PRO A 50 -9.18 16.96 -22.43
CA PRO A 50 -10.59 16.58 -22.56
C PRO A 50 -10.88 15.55 -21.48
N ASN A 51 -11.64 15.95 -20.48
CA ASN A 51 -12.12 15.07 -19.42
C ASN A 51 -12.94 13.99 -20.11
N PRO A 52 -12.46 12.73 -20.22
CA PRO A 52 -13.30 11.70 -20.81
C PRO A 52 -14.53 11.58 -19.90
N PRO A 53 -15.75 11.61 -20.46
CA PRO A 53 -16.98 11.65 -19.67
C PRO A 53 -17.04 10.43 -18.75
N LEU A 54 -17.59 10.59 -17.53
CA LEU A 54 -17.72 9.64 -16.39
C LEU A 54 -18.46 8.30 -16.71
N VAL A 55 -18.59 7.96 -17.99
CA VAL A 55 -19.15 6.71 -18.51
C VAL A 55 -18.02 5.71 -18.77
N LEU A 56 -18.22 4.44 -18.43
CA LEU A 56 -17.24 3.34 -18.53
C LEU A 56 -16.62 2.96 -19.93
N PRO A 57 -16.78 3.66 -21.09
CA PRO A 57 -16.03 3.31 -22.30
C PRO A 57 -14.51 3.51 -22.26
N TRP A 58 -13.94 4.29 -21.33
CA TRP A 58 -12.50 4.64 -21.34
C TRP A 58 -11.54 3.50 -21.01
N LEU A 59 -11.99 2.47 -20.27
CA LEU A 59 -11.17 1.30 -19.94
C LEU A 59 -10.76 0.53 -21.21
N ARG A 60 -11.50 0.72 -22.32
CA ARG A 60 -11.21 0.09 -23.61
C ARG A 60 -9.96 0.63 -24.30
N HIS A 61 -9.53 1.86 -23.96
CA HIS A 61 -8.32 2.46 -24.52
C HIS A 61 -7.08 2.20 -23.65
N LEU A 62 -7.26 1.74 -22.41
CA LEU A 62 -6.16 1.33 -21.56
C LEU A 62 -5.70 -0.05 -22.00
N GLY A 63 -4.46 -0.16 -22.49
CA GLY A 63 -3.88 -1.44 -22.85
C GLY A 63 -3.93 -2.43 -21.68
N MET A 64 -4.04 -3.73 -21.99
CA MET A 64 -4.29 -4.80 -21.01
C MET A 64 -3.37 -4.75 -19.77
N GLY A 65 -2.09 -4.39 -19.94
CA GLY A 65 -1.16 -4.23 -18.82
C GLY A 65 -1.58 -3.17 -17.79
N ARG A 66 -2.05 -2.01 -18.27
CA ARG A 66 -2.50 -0.91 -17.39
C ARG A 66 -3.77 -1.29 -16.64
N MET A 67 -4.67 -2.01 -17.29
CA MET A 67 -5.89 -2.54 -16.67
C MET A 67 -5.58 -3.51 -15.52
N ILE A 68 -4.63 -4.42 -15.73
CA ILE A 68 -4.17 -5.34 -14.67
C ILE A 68 -3.52 -4.55 -13.54
N LEU A 69 -2.67 -3.56 -13.82
CA LEU A 69 -2.05 -2.72 -12.80
C LEU A 69 -3.07 -1.91 -12.00
N LEU A 70 -4.13 -1.39 -12.64
CA LEU A 70 -5.25 -0.73 -11.96
C LEU A 70 -6.01 -1.70 -11.05
N PHE A 71 -6.24 -2.93 -11.51
CA PHE A 71 -6.87 -3.96 -10.68
C PHE A 71 -6.01 -4.28 -9.44
N VAL A 72 -4.68 -4.44 -9.63
CA VAL A 72 -3.74 -4.63 -8.53
C VAL A 72 -3.76 -3.43 -7.58
N ALA A 73 -3.78 -2.21 -8.10
CA ALA A 73 -3.88 -0.99 -7.30
C ALA A 73 -5.13 -0.98 -6.42
N CYS A 74 -6.30 -1.32 -6.97
CA CYS A 74 -7.53 -1.46 -6.21
C CYS A 74 -7.42 -2.56 -5.14
N GLY A 75 -6.81 -3.70 -5.48
CA GLY A 75 -6.54 -4.78 -4.53
C GLY A 75 -5.63 -4.33 -3.38
N MET A 76 -4.58 -3.56 -3.66
CA MET A 76 -3.69 -2.98 -2.66
C MET A 76 -4.42 -1.97 -1.77
N MET A 77 -5.27 -1.11 -2.35
CA MET A 77 -6.10 -0.18 -1.56
C MET A 77 -7.04 -0.93 -0.63
N ALA A 78 -7.77 -1.92 -1.15
CA ALA A 78 -8.68 -2.73 -0.36
C ALA A 78 -7.94 -3.50 0.75
N GLY A 79 -6.85 -4.20 0.40
CA GLY A 79 -6.04 -4.94 1.36
C GLY A 79 -5.41 -4.05 2.43
N GLY A 80 -4.86 -2.90 2.03
CA GLY A 80 -4.31 -1.92 2.96
C GLY A 80 -5.35 -1.36 3.93
N LEU A 81 -6.54 -1.04 3.44
CA LEU A 81 -7.68 -0.62 4.28
C LEU A 81 -8.12 -1.74 5.23
N THR A 82 -8.18 -2.99 4.77
CA THR A 82 -8.51 -4.15 5.61
C THR A 82 -7.47 -4.34 6.71
N ILE A 83 -6.17 -4.33 6.39
CA ILE A 83 -5.08 -4.46 7.37
C ILE A 83 -5.15 -3.32 8.39
N THR A 84 -5.38 -2.09 7.93
CA THR A 84 -5.55 -0.93 8.80
C THR A 84 -6.74 -1.14 9.73
N ALA A 85 -7.91 -1.50 9.20
CA ALA A 85 -9.13 -1.74 9.98
C ALA A 85 -8.92 -2.84 11.03
N VAL A 86 -8.26 -3.94 10.68
CA VAL A 86 -7.89 -5.01 11.63
C VAL A 86 -6.94 -4.48 12.71
N GLY A 87 -5.93 -3.69 12.34
CA GLY A 87 -5.01 -3.04 13.28
C GLY A 87 -5.71 -2.09 14.26
N MET A 88 -6.83 -1.46 13.85
CA MET A 88 -7.64 -0.60 14.72
C MET A 88 -8.64 -1.37 15.59
N THR A 89 -9.06 -2.58 15.16
CA THR A 89 -10.13 -3.35 15.81
C THR A 89 -9.57 -4.57 16.52
N CYS A 90 -9.40 -5.68 15.81
CA CYS A 90 -9.10 -6.98 16.41
C CYS A 90 -7.63 -7.21 16.74
N VAL A 91 -6.70 -6.38 16.23
CA VAL A 91 -5.23 -6.46 16.35
C VAL A 91 -4.64 -7.80 15.88
N PHE A 92 -5.07 -8.93 16.44
CA PHE A 92 -4.66 -10.29 16.08
C PHE A 92 -5.76 -10.99 15.27
N VAL A 93 -5.37 -11.65 14.19
CA VAL A 93 -6.18 -12.63 13.47
C VAL A 93 -5.84 -14.05 13.94
N PRO A 94 -6.69 -15.06 13.71
CA PRO A 94 -6.46 -16.43 14.20
C PRO A 94 -5.09 -17.00 13.82
N GLU A 95 -4.62 -16.67 12.61
CA GLU A 95 -3.34 -17.10 12.06
C GLU A 95 -2.17 -16.56 12.90
N ASP A 96 -2.28 -15.34 13.44
CA ASP A 96 -1.24 -14.74 14.29
C ASP A 96 -1.13 -15.47 15.62
N VAL A 97 -2.27 -15.83 16.22
CA VAL A 97 -2.30 -16.54 17.51
C VAL A 97 -1.77 -17.97 17.32
N ALA A 98 -2.13 -18.62 16.21
CA ALA A 98 -1.62 -19.94 15.86
C ALA A 98 -0.09 -19.91 15.65
N TYR A 99 0.43 -18.85 15.01
CA TYR A 99 1.87 -18.69 14.79
C TYR A 99 2.64 -18.35 16.08
N LEU A 100 2.14 -17.40 16.87
CA LEU A 100 2.80 -16.95 18.10
C LEU A 100 2.69 -17.95 19.25
N GLY A 101 1.66 -18.81 19.24
CA GLY A 101 1.37 -19.76 20.32
C GLY A 101 0.91 -19.12 21.64
N VAL A 102 0.72 -17.79 21.66
CA VAL A 102 0.31 -17.02 22.84
C VAL A 102 -0.83 -16.07 22.51
N GLY A 103 -1.73 -15.92 23.47
CA GLY A 103 -2.91 -15.06 23.33
C GLY A 103 -2.66 -13.58 23.64
N ARG A 104 -3.61 -12.71 23.28
CA ARG A 104 -3.57 -11.28 23.62
C ARG A 104 -3.38 -11.02 25.12
N ALA A 105 -4.08 -11.78 25.98
CA ALA A 105 -4.01 -11.62 27.43
C ALA A 105 -2.61 -11.94 27.97
N GLU A 106 -1.99 -13.00 27.47
CA GLU A 106 -0.63 -13.41 27.83
C GLU A 106 0.41 -12.38 27.35
N LEU A 107 0.30 -11.90 26.11
CA LEU A 107 1.16 -10.83 25.59
C LEU A 107 1.04 -9.54 26.43
N THR A 108 -0.18 -9.21 26.86
CA THR A 108 -0.41 -8.04 27.72
C THR A 108 0.19 -8.23 29.11
N ALA A 109 0.13 -9.45 29.66
CA ALA A 109 0.75 -9.79 30.94
C ALA A 109 2.29 -9.77 30.87
N ILE A 110 2.88 -10.14 29.74
CA ILE A 110 4.33 -10.02 29.49
C ILE A 110 4.73 -8.53 29.44
N ASN A 111 4.07 -7.74 28.60
CA ASN A 111 4.29 -6.30 28.52
C ASN A 111 3.07 -5.60 27.90
N PRO A 112 2.44 -4.65 28.62
CA PRO A 112 1.24 -3.97 28.15
C PRO A 112 1.45 -3.12 26.88
N ARG A 113 2.69 -2.86 26.46
CA ARG A 113 3.03 -2.11 25.24
C ARG A 113 3.11 -2.96 23.97
N LEU A 114 3.13 -4.30 24.07
CA LEU A 114 3.26 -5.17 22.89
C LEU A 114 2.03 -5.14 21.99
N VAL A 115 0.83 -5.24 22.57
CA VAL A 115 -0.42 -5.21 21.80
C VAL A 115 -0.61 -3.86 21.08
N PRO A 116 -0.39 -2.70 21.73
CA PRO A 116 -0.43 -1.41 21.04
C PRO A 116 0.65 -1.24 19.95
N LEU A 117 1.86 -1.77 20.16
CA LEU A 117 2.92 -1.75 19.15
C LEU A 117 2.52 -2.57 17.90
N ILE A 118 1.96 -3.77 18.09
CA ILE A 118 1.50 -4.60 16.96
C ILE A 118 0.33 -3.92 16.22
N ALA A 119 -0.58 -3.28 16.96
CA ALA A 119 -1.65 -2.48 16.38
C ALA A 119 -1.11 -1.29 15.56
N HIS A 120 -0.06 -0.62 16.06
CA HIS A 120 0.65 0.46 15.36
C HIS A 120 1.25 -0.04 14.05
N ASP A 121 2.01 -1.13 14.09
CA ASP A 121 2.71 -1.65 12.91
C ASP A 121 1.72 -2.09 11.83
N ARG A 122 0.58 -2.68 12.22
CA ARG A 122 -0.50 -3.02 11.28
C ARG A 122 -1.14 -1.80 10.66
N ALA A 123 -1.50 -0.80 11.45
CA ALA A 123 -2.08 0.43 10.92
C ALA A 123 -1.10 1.16 9.98
N GLY A 124 0.18 1.23 10.36
CA GLY A 124 1.24 1.82 9.54
C GLY A 124 1.46 1.06 8.23
N PHE A 125 1.60 -0.26 8.30
CA PHE A 125 1.77 -1.10 7.11
C PHE A 125 0.55 -1.06 6.18
N GLY A 126 -0.66 -1.21 6.73
CA GLY A 126 -1.90 -1.13 5.96
C GLY A 126 -2.09 0.22 5.27
N GLY A 127 -1.80 1.32 5.99
CA GLY A 127 -1.81 2.67 5.43
C GLY A 127 -0.80 2.84 4.29
N ALA A 128 0.43 2.35 4.47
CA ALA A 128 1.46 2.39 3.45
C ALA A 128 1.06 1.62 2.18
N VAL A 129 0.54 0.40 2.32
CA VAL A 129 0.05 -0.43 1.20
C VAL A 129 -1.08 0.29 0.46
N CYS A 130 -2.03 0.91 1.18
CA CYS A 130 -3.11 1.68 0.58
C CYS A 130 -2.58 2.88 -0.22
N CYS A 131 -1.65 3.65 0.34
CA CYS A 131 -0.99 4.76 -0.34
C CYS A 131 -0.24 4.30 -1.61
N CYS A 132 0.48 3.17 -1.55
CA CYS A 132 1.11 2.57 -2.72
C CYS A 132 0.07 2.19 -3.79
N GLY A 133 -1.09 1.67 -3.39
CA GLY A 133 -2.21 1.41 -4.29
C GLY A 133 -2.72 2.68 -4.97
N ILE A 134 -2.94 3.77 -4.23
CA ILE A 134 -3.36 5.06 -4.79
C ILE A 134 -2.33 5.59 -5.80
N LEU A 135 -1.05 5.55 -5.46
CA LEU A 135 0.04 5.98 -6.36
C LEU A 135 0.07 5.11 -7.62
N LEU A 136 0.00 3.79 -7.47
CA LEU A 136 -0.02 2.87 -8.61
C LEU A 136 -1.24 3.12 -9.51
N ALA A 137 -2.41 3.40 -8.93
CA ALA A 137 -3.61 3.75 -9.68
C ALA A 137 -3.40 5.03 -10.50
N GLY A 138 -2.84 6.08 -9.90
CA GLY A 138 -2.52 7.33 -10.59
C GLY A 138 -1.54 7.14 -11.75
N VAL A 139 -0.48 6.37 -11.52
CA VAL A 139 0.53 6.04 -12.56
C VAL A 139 -0.10 5.20 -13.67
N ALA A 140 -0.76 4.10 -13.33
CA ALA A 140 -1.41 3.23 -14.31
C ALA A 140 -2.51 3.93 -15.10
N TRP A 141 -3.17 4.93 -14.51
CA TRP A 141 -4.17 5.75 -15.20
C TRP A 141 -3.53 6.79 -16.13
N ARG A 142 -2.67 7.66 -15.63
CA ARG A 142 -2.30 8.91 -16.33
C ARG A 142 -0.88 8.96 -16.86
N ALA A 143 0.04 8.17 -16.32
CA ALA A 143 1.44 8.28 -16.74
C ALA A 143 1.66 7.69 -18.13
N GLU A 144 2.57 8.29 -18.90
CA GLU A 144 3.10 7.65 -20.10
C GLU A 144 4.06 6.54 -19.69
N MET A 145 3.85 5.33 -20.22
CA MET A 145 4.64 4.16 -19.85
C MET A 145 5.98 4.15 -20.57
N SER A 146 6.89 5.06 -20.18
CA SER A 146 8.25 5.08 -20.68
C SER A 146 9.06 3.89 -20.14
N ARG A 147 10.16 3.53 -20.82
CA ARG A 147 11.07 2.48 -20.35
C ARG A 147 11.60 2.73 -18.94
N ALA A 148 11.92 3.98 -18.60
CA ALA A 148 12.40 4.35 -17.28
C ALA A 148 11.33 4.15 -16.21
N LEU A 149 10.08 4.55 -16.48
CA LEU A 149 8.97 4.32 -15.56
C LEU A 149 8.69 2.83 -15.37
N TRP A 150 8.71 2.05 -16.46
CA TRP A 150 8.55 0.61 -16.39
C TRP A 150 9.63 -0.06 -15.53
N GLN A 151 10.90 0.36 -15.67
CA GLN A 151 12.00 -0.12 -14.84
C GLN A 151 11.83 0.26 -13.37
N ALA A 152 11.38 1.49 -13.09
CA ALA A 152 11.11 1.95 -11.74
C ALA A 152 9.98 1.13 -11.09
N LEU A 153 8.89 0.88 -11.81
CA LEU A 153 7.80 0.02 -11.33
C LEU A 153 8.27 -1.42 -11.11
N ALA A 154 9.10 -1.97 -12.02
CA ALA A 154 9.67 -3.31 -11.83
C ALA A 154 10.55 -3.40 -10.57
N ALA A 155 11.41 -2.40 -10.33
CA ALA A 155 12.27 -2.36 -9.16
C ALA A 155 11.47 -2.22 -7.86
N VAL A 156 10.50 -1.30 -7.82
CA VAL A 156 9.65 -1.08 -6.64
C VAL A 156 8.74 -2.28 -6.38
N GLY A 157 8.17 -2.89 -7.42
CA GLY A 157 7.36 -4.10 -7.29
C GLY A 157 8.18 -5.29 -6.79
N ALA A 158 9.39 -5.49 -7.30
CA ALA A 158 10.29 -6.54 -6.84
C ALA A 158 10.69 -6.33 -5.38
N ALA A 159 11.05 -5.11 -4.98
CA ALA A 159 11.37 -4.80 -3.60
C ALA A 159 10.15 -4.98 -2.68
N GLY A 160 9.00 -4.43 -3.04
CA GLY A 160 7.77 -4.46 -2.23
C GLY A 160 7.18 -5.87 -2.09
N PHE A 161 6.80 -6.51 -3.20
CA PHE A 161 6.23 -7.86 -3.17
C PHE A 161 7.27 -8.90 -2.77
N GLY A 162 8.52 -8.76 -3.21
CA GLY A 162 9.59 -9.71 -2.87
C GLY A 162 9.85 -9.76 -1.37
N THR A 163 9.97 -8.59 -0.71
CA THR A 163 10.13 -8.56 0.76
C THR A 163 8.89 -9.07 1.48
N ALA A 164 7.69 -8.68 1.02
CA ALA A 164 6.42 -9.12 1.60
C ALA A 164 6.20 -10.63 1.51
N VAL A 165 6.70 -11.31 0.47
CA VAL A 165 6.57 -12.76 0.30
C VAL A 165 7.71 -13.52 0.96
N PHE A 166 8.95 -13.02 0.88
CA PHE A 166 10.14 -13.74 1.35
C PHE A 166 10.30 -13.72 2.87
N VAL A 167 9.76 -12.73 3.57
CA VAL A 167 9.85 -12.67 5.04
C VAL A 167 9.13 -13.84 5.70
N HIS A 168 8.00 -14.29 5.14
CA HIS A 168 7.18 -15.38 5.67
C HIS A 168 7.91 -16.72 5.82
N PRO A 169 8.54 -17.29 4.78
CA PRO A 169 9.35 -18.50 4.94
C PRO A 169 10.60 -18.25 5.80
N ALA A 170 11.15 -17.03 5.81
CA ALA A 170 12.32 -16.71 6.63
C ALA A 170 12.02 -16.73 8.13
N ILE A 171 10.80 -16.39 8.55
CA ILE A 171 10.36 -16.42 9.96
C ILE A 171 9.53 -17.66 10.31
N GLY A 172 9.11 -18.45 9.32
CA GLY A 172 8.26 -19.63 9.52
C GLY A 172 6.75 -19.35 9.55
N TYR A 173 6.32 -18.11 9.34
CA TYR A 173 4.90 -17.75 9.26
C TYR A 173 4.36 -18.04 7.85
N THR A 174 3.98 -19.28 7.58
CA THR A 174 3.71 -19.77 6.21
C THR A 174 2.24 -20.14 5.95
N ASP A 175 1.31 -19.53 6.68
CA ASP A 175 -0.12 -19.77 6.47
C ASP A 175 -0.54 -19.40 5.04
N TRP A 176 -1.22 -20.33 4.39
CA TRP A 176 -1.56 -20.20 2.97
C TRP A 176 -2.58 -19.10 2.72
N TRP A 177 -3.59 -18.95 3.59
CA TRP A 177 -4.60 -17.91 3.42
C TRP A 177 -4.06 -16.52 3.69
N HIS A 178 -3.13 -16.41 4.63
CA HIS A 178 -2.41 -15.20 4.89
C HIS A 178 -1.53 -14.78 3.70
N LEU A 179 -0.81 -15.72 3.07
CA LEU A 179 0.16 -15.42 2.02
C LEU A 179 -0.46 -15.25 0.62
N THR A 180 -1.61 -15.88 0.37
CA THR A 180 -2.27 -15.90 -0.96
C THR A 180 -2.52 -14.49 -1.53
N PRO A 181 -3.03 -13.50 -0.78
CA PRO A 181 -3.25 -12.15 -1.31
C PRO A 181 -1.96 -11.48 -1.81
N ALA A 182 -0.85 -11.64 -1.09
CA ALA A 182 0.44 -11.06 -1.44
C ALA A 182 1.03 -11.72 -2.70
N VAL A 183 1.02 -13.05 -2.76
CA VAL A 183 1.50 -13.82 -3.92
C VAL A 183 0.64 -13.57 -5.15
N GLY A 184 -0.69 -13.59 -5.00
CA GLY A 184 -1.62 -13.28 -6.08
C GLY A 184 -1.44 -11.85 -6.61
N GLY A 185 -1.26 -10.88 -5.70
CA GLY A 185 -0.92 -9.51 -6.04
C GLY A 185 0.40 -9.41 -6.83
N ALA A 186 1.45 -10.12 -6.41
CA ALA A 186 2.75 -10.14 -7.08
C ALA A 186 2.67 -10.72 -8.49
N VAL A 187 1.95 -11.83 -8.67
CA VAL A 187 1.74 -12.48 -9.98
C VAL A 187 0.97 -11.55 -10.92
N LEU A 188 -0.12 -10.96 -10.45
CA LEU A 188 -0.90 -10.01 -11.24
C LEU A 188 -0.09 -8.75 -11.58
N TYR A 189 0.70 -8.25 -10.63
CA TYR A 189 1.57 -7.09 -10.85
C TYR A 189 2.61 -7.37 -11.93
N ALA A 190 3.29 -8.52 -11.87
CA ALA A 190 4.25 -8.96 -12.87
C ALA A 190 3.61 -9.13 -14.26
N ALA A 191 2.41 -9.71 -14.32
CA ALA A 191 1.65 -9.83 -15.57
C ALA A 191 1.28 -8.44 -16.14
N GLY A 192 0.80 -7.53 -15.30
CA GLY A 192 0.49 -6.15 -15.68
C GLY A 192 1.70 -5.42 -16.24
N LEU A 193 2.85 -5.55 -15.58
CA LEU A 193 4.12 -5.00 -16.05
C LEU A 193 4.57 -5.62 -17.38
N PHE A 194 4.46 -6.93 -17.54
CA PHE A 194 4.84 -7.60 -18.79
C PHE A 194 4.06 -7.06 -19.98
N PHE A 195 2.73 -6.92 -19.85
CA PHE A 195 1.91 -6.37 -20.93
C PHE A 195 2.06 -4.86 -21.12
N ALA A 196 2.39 -4.11 -20.07
CA ALA A 196 2.69 -2.68 -20.18
C ALA A 196 4.05 -2.44 -20.86
N GLY A 197 5.05 -3.28 -20.61
CA GLY A 197 6.39 -3.18 -21.21
C GLY A 197 6.39 -3.39 -22.73
N LYS A 198 5.47 -4.21 -23.25
CA LYS A 198 5.27 -4.36 -24.70
C LYS A 198 4.82 -3.08 -25.40
N GLN A 199 4.19 -2.16 -24.69
CA GLN A 199 3.76 -0.86 -25.22
C GLN A 199 4.83 0.23 -25.05
N ALA A 200 5.79 0.01 -24.14
CA ALA A 200 6.86 0.96 -23.84
C ALA A 200 8.06 0.87 -24.81
N THR A 201 8.10 -0.15 -25.66
CA THR A 201 9.22 -0.50 -26.56
C THR A 201 8.85 -0.43 -28.04
N SER A 202 7.59 -0.15 -28.34
CA SER A 202 7.02 0.10 -29.67
C SER A 202 6.91 1.60 -29.93
#